data_AF-A0A936ZI04-F1
#
_entry.id   AF-A0A936ZI04-F1
#
_cell.length_a   1.000
_cell.length_b   1.000
_cell.length_c   1.000
_cell.angle_alpha   90.00
_cell.angle_beta   90.00
_cell.angle_gamma   90.00
#
_symmetry.space_group_name_H-M   'P 1'
#
loop_
_entity.id
_entity.type
_entity.pdbx_description
1 polymer ?
#
loop_
_entity_poly.entity_id
_entity_poly.type
_entity_poly.pdbx_seq_one_letter_code
_entity_poly.pdbx_strand_id
1 'polypeptide(L)'
;MRGGAGDDSYVIDTLLDNVIETADGGRDRIVLGGSLLAGGSFSLADYANVEELHFHGQATGRLTGNSLDNMIFGGMAADMIDGTLGADAMLGFTGNDIYTVDNAGDRVTEIENGGFDTVLSSVSFTLG
;
A
#
# COMPACT_ATOMS: atom_id res chain seq x y z
N MET A 1 -8.43 -13.96 10.21
CA MET A 1 -7.39 -13.66 11.20
C MET A 1 -7.87 -12.48 12.05
N ARG A 2 -7.59 -12.48 13.35
CA ARG A 2 -7.90 -11.36 14.25
C ARG A 2 -6.64 -11.03 15.03
N GLY A 3 -6.18 -9.79 14.93
CA GLY A 3 -5.20 -9.25 15.87
C GLY A 3 -5.91 -8.67 17.08
N GLY A 4 -5.11 -8.25 18.04
CA GLY A 4 -5.57 -7.55 19.23
C GLY A 4 -4.67 -6.35 19.44
N ALA A 5 -4.43 -5.96 20.68
CA ALA A 5 -3.50 -4.87 20.97
C ALA A 5 -2.06 -5.17 20.52
N GLY A 6 -1.40 -4.15 19.97
CA GLY A 6 0.01 -4.18 19.55
C GLY A 6 0.17 -4.12 18.03
N ASP A 7 1.42 -4.27 17.59
CA ASP A 7 1.74 -4.32 16.15
C ASP A 7 1.53 -5.74 15.63
N ASP A 8 0.44 -5.97 14.89
CA ASP A 8 0.11 -7.26 14.29
C ASP A 8 0.51 -7.34 12.81
N SER A 9 0.68 -8.56 12.31
CA SER A 9 1.00 -8.83 10.90
C SER A 9 0.19 -9.98 10.35
N TYR A 10 -0.52 -9.72 9.25
CA TYR A 10 -1.43 -10.64 8.60
C TYR A 10 -0.93 -10.97 7.20
N VAL A 11 -0.64 -12.24 6.94
CA VAL A 11 -0.28 -12.71 5.60
C VAL A 11 -1.54 -13.21 4.92
N ILE A 12 -1.88 -12.62 3.78
CA ILE A 12 -3.01 -13.00 2.94
C ILE A 12 -2.46 -13.85 1.78
N ASP A 13 -2.81 -15.13 1.79
CA ASP A 13 -2.43 -16.07 0.72
C ASP A 13 -3.56 -16.29 -0.30
N THR A 14 -4.79 -15.95 0.09
CA THR A 14 -5.96 -15.91 -0.80
C THR A 14 -6.81 -14.68 -0.51
N LEU A 15 -7.47 -14.13 -1.54
CA LEU A 15 -8.38 -12.98 -1.36
C LEU A 15 -9.64 -13.32 -0.55
N LEU A 16 -9.77 -14.57 -0.07
CA LEU A 16 -10.83 -15.01 0.82
C LEU A 16 -10.44 -14.88 2.30
N ASP A 17 -9.18 -14.57 2.60
CA ASP A 17 -8.75 -14.32 3.97
C ASP A 17 -9.40 -13.06 4.51
N ASN A 18 -10.15 -13.23 5.59
CA ASN A 18 -10.76 -12.11 6.30
C ASN A 18 -9.85 -11.68 7.45
N VAL A 19 -9.27 -10.48 7.36
CA VAL A 19 -8.53 -9.83 8.46
C VAL A 19 -9.49 -8.92 9.21
N ILE A 20 -9.54 -9.07 10.53
CA ILE A 20 -10.31 -8.18 11.41
C ILE A 20 -9.31 -7.61 12.40
N GLU A 21 -9.15 -6.29 12.38
CA GLU A 21 -8.29 -5.53 13.28
C GLU A 21 -9.21 -4.68 14.18
N THR A 22 -8.96 -4.66 15.48
CA THR A 22 -9.66 -3.80 16.45
C THR A 22 -8.79 -2.63 16.87
N ALA A 23 -9.36 -1.42 17.00
CA ALA A 23 -8.61 -0.20 17.30
C ALA A 23 -7.94 -0.23 18.68
N ASP A 24 -6.82 -0.94 18.78
CA ASP A 24 -6.26 -1.41 20.05
C ASP A 24 -4.87 -0.79 20.31
N GLY A 25 -4.40 0.04 19.38
CA GLY A 25 -3.10 0.70 19.40
C GLY A 25 -1.98 -0.22 18.89
N GLY A 26 -1.18 0.31 17.98
CA GLY A 26 -0.17 -0.44 17.25
C GLY A 26 0.02 0.15 15.87
N ARG A 27 0.93 -0.43 15.09
CA ARG A 27 1.05 -0.26 13.65
C ARG A 27 0.87 -1.61 13.00
N ASP A 28 -0.27 -1.79 12.34
CA ASP A 28 -0.70 -3.09 11.85
C ASP A 28 -0.45 -3.23 10.36
N ARG A 29 -0.10 -4.46 9.95
CA ARG A 29 0.35 -4.73 8.58
C ARG A 29 -0.38 -5.88 7.92
N ILE A 30 -0.84 -5.64 6.69
CA ILE A 30 -1.23 -6.69 5.75
C ILE A 30 -0.10 -6.95 4.75
N VAL A 31 0.19 -8.23 4.54
CA VAL A 31 1.17 -8.73 3.58
C VAL A 31 0.47 -9.60 2.55
N LEU A 32 0.51 -9.18 1.28
CA LEU A 32 -0.09 -9.88 0.16
C LEU A 32 0.93 -10.83 -0.50
N GLY A 33 0.51 -12.07 -0.74
CA GLY A 33 1.31 -13.08 -1.44
C GLY A 33 1.61 -12.73 -2.91
N GLY A 34 2.72 -13.27 -3.44
CA GLY A 34 3.29 -12.78 -4.70
C GLY A 34 2.53 -13.02 -6.00
N SER A 35 1.56 -13.94 -5.99
CA SER A 35 0.65 -14.17 -7.14
C SER A 35 -0.77 -13.69 -6.87
N LEU A 36 -1.02 -13.05 -5.73
CA LEU A 36 -2.37 -12.78 -5.24
C LEU A 36 -3.14 -11.82 -6.14
N LEU A 37 -2.48 -10.79 -6.65
CA LEU A 37 -3.15 -9.74 -7.41
C LEU A 37 -3.16 -10.02 -8.91
N ALA A 38 -2.06 -10.47 -9.53
CA ALA A 38 -2.02 -10.83 -10.95
C ALA A 38 -2.79 -9.87 -11.91
N GLY A 39 -2.64 -8.54 -11.70
CA GLY A 39 -3.38 -7.48 -12.43
C GLY A 39 -4.62 -6.93 -11.71
N GLY A 40 -4.97 -7.50 -10.57
CA GLY A 40 -6.12 -7.16 -9.72
C GLY A 40 -5.83 -6.07 -8.69
N SER A 41 -6.78 -5.87 -7.79
CA SER A 41 -6.76 -4.81 -6.79
C SER A 41 -6.87 -5.34 -5.37
N PHE A 42 -6.21 -4.66 -4.44
CA PHE A 42 -6.42 -4.81 -3.00
C PHE A 42 -6.60 -3.43 -2.38
N SER A 43 -7.55 -3.30 -1.45
CA SER A 43 -7.85 -2.05 -0.77
C SER A 43 -7.91 -2.24 0.73
N LEU A 44 -7.32 -1.30 1.47
CA LEU A 44 -7.44 -1.20 2.92
C LEU A 44 -8.75 -0.56 3.39
N ALA A 45 -9.64 -0.13 2.49
CA ALA A 45 -10.87 0.60 2.86
C ALA A 45 -11.77 -0.16 3.87
N ASP A 46 -11.78 -1.50 3.80
CA ASP A 46 -12.52 -2.36 4.74
C ASP A 46 -11.72 -2.72 6.01
N TYR A 47 -10.45 -2.31 6.08
CA TYR A 47 -9.48 -2.60 7.15
C TYR A 47 -9.10 -1.28 7.86
N ALA A 48 -10.05 -0.74 8.62
CA ALA A 48 -10.01 0.63 9.14
C ALA A 48 -8.88 0.97 10.12
N ASN A 49 -8.16 -0.02 10.63
CA ASN A 49 -7.09 0.11 11.62
C ASN A 49 -5.80 -0.59 11.14
N VAL A 50 -5.62 -0.69 9.83
CA VAL A 50 -4.38 -1.21 9.25
C VAL A 50 -3.65 -0.05 8.60
N GLU A 51 -2.41 0.17 9.01
CA GLU A 51 -1.59 1.29 8.53
C GLU A 51 -0.53 0.87 7.51
N GLU A 52 -0.25 -0.43 7.35
CA GLU A 52 0.74 -0.91 6.40
C GLU A 52 0.18 -1.95 5.40
N LEU A 53 0.49 -1.75 4.13
CA LEU A 53 0.20 -2.71 3.05
C LEU A 53 1.49 -3.07 2.31
N HIS A 54 1.82 -4.36 2.27
CA HIS A 54 3.01 -4.88 1.59
C HIS A 54 2.60 -5.86 0.51
N PHE A 55 2.95 -5.60 -0.74
CA PHE A 55 2.70 -6.52 -1.85
C PHE A 55 4.00 -7.17 -2.33
N HIS A 56 4.20 -8.46 -2.05
CA HIS A 56 5.40 -9.17 -2.53
C HIS A 56 5.21 -9.78 -3.93
N GLY A 57 4.58 -9.01 -4.82
CA GLY A 57 4.15 -9.40 -6.15
C GLY A 57 5.21 -9.38 -7.23
N GLN A 58 5.03 -10.21 -8.27
CA GLN A 58 5.77 -10.12 -9.54
C GLN A 58 4.90 -9.63 -10.72
N ALA A 59 3.61 -9.41 -10.46
CA ALA A 59 2.64 -8.95 -11.44
C ALA A 59 2.05 -7.63 -10.95
N THR A 60 1.59 -6.79 -11.88
CA THR A 60 0.93 -5.52 -11.57
C THR A 60 -0.15 -5.69 -10.50
N GLY A 61 -0.09 -4.85 -9.48
CA GLY A 61 -1.08 -4.69 -8.44
C GLY A 61 -1.67 -3.29 -8.46
N ARG A 62 -2.96 -3.19 -8.11
CA ARG A 62 -3.60 -1.92 -7.73
C ARG A 62 -3.76 -1.92 -6.22
N LEU A 63 -3.00 -1.07 -5.53
CA LEU A 63 -2.94 -0.99 -4.09
C LEU A 63 -3.60 0.30 -3.65
N THR A 64 -4.62 0.18 -2.81
CA THR A 64 -5.37 1.32 -2.29
C THR A 64 -5.33 1.32 -0.77
N GLY A 65 -4.99 2.46 -0.16
CA GLY A 65 -5.04 2.69 1.27
C GLY A 65 -6.45 2.82 1.84
N ASN A 66 -6.52 3.40 3.03
CA ASN A 66 -7.71 3.78 3.79
C ASN A 66 -7.55 5.23 4.29
N SER A 67 -8.40 5.68 5.21
CA SER A 67 -8.37 7.08 5.66
C SER A 67 -7.28 7.43 6.68
N LEU A 68 -6.36 6.51 6.99
CA LEU A 68 -5.25 6.71 7.92
C LEU A 68 -3.97 7.08 7.14
N ASP A 69 -2.94 7.51 7.87
CA ASP A 69 -1.60 7.67 7.31
C ASP A 69 -1.00 6.28 7.01
N ASN A 70 -1.10 5.84 5.76
CA ASN A 70 -0.69 4.52 5.31
C ASN A 70 0.76 4.48 4.81
N MET A 71 1.40 3.33 4.99
CA MET A 71 2.66 2.97 4.37
C MET A 71 2.42 1.83 3.38
N ILE A 72 2.54 2.11 2.08
CA ILE A 72 2.21 1.17 1.02
C ILE A 72 3.45 0.81 0.22
N PHE A 73 3.75 -0.48 0.20
CA PHE A 73 4.84 -1.07 -0.57
C PHE A 73 4.27 -1.90 -1.72
N GLY A 74 4.61 -1.50 -2.95
CA GLY A 74 4.38 -2.24 -4.19
C GLY A 74 5.17 -3.54 -4.28
N GLY A 75 5.00 -4.22 -5.41
CA GLY A 75 5.71 -5.41 -5.84
C GLY A 75 6.86 -5.10 -6.79
N MET A 76 7.19 -6.02 -7.68
CA MET A 76 8.31 -5.88 -8.63
C MET A 76 7.86 -5.57 -10.07
N ALA A 77 6.59 -5.24 -10.27
CA ALA A 77 6.01 -4.93 -11.56
C ALA A 77 5.43 -3.51 -11.55
N ALA A 78 4.97 -3.02 -12.70
CA ALA A 78 4.33 -1.72 -12.81
C ALA A 78 3.01 -1.69 -12.02
N ASP A 79 3.03 -1.08 -10.85
CA ASP A 79 1.92 -1.01 -9.90
C ASP A 79 1.20 0.34 -9.94
N MET A 80 -0.03 0.35 -9.42
CA MET A 80 -0.80 1.57 -9.21
C MET A 80 -1.07 1.71 -7.72
N ILE A 81 -0.56 2.78 -7.12
CA ILE A 81 -0.54 2.98 -5.68
C ILE A 81 -1.27 4.27 -5.34
N ASP A 82 -2.26 4.17 -4.46
CA ASP A 82 -3.10 5.27 -4.01
C ASP A 82 -3.31 5.17 -2.50
N GLY A 83 -2.73 6.09 -1.74
CA GLY A 83 -2.89 6.16 -0.29
C GLY A 83 -4.29 6.58 0.17
N THR A 84 -5.04 7.26 -0.71
CA THR A 84 -6.32 7.90 -0.42
C THR A 84 -6.17 9.06 0.57
N LEU A 85 -7.01 9.15 1.62
CA LEU A 85 -6.89 10.22 2.60
C LEU A 85 -5.81 9.86 3.63
N GLY A 86 -5.01 10.83 4.01
CA GLY A 86 -3.96 10.61 5.01
C GLY A 86 -2.70 11.32 4.56
N ALA A 87 -1.64 11.28 5.36
CA ALA A 87 -0.29 11.60 4.90
C ALA A 87 0.46 10.31 4.65
N ASP A 88 0.47 9.85 3.39
CA ASP A 88 0.88 8.50 3.05
C ASP A 88 2.36 8.40 2.64
N ALA A 89 2.95 7.23 2.84
CA ALA A 89 4.29 6.90 2.36
C ALA A 89 4.20 5.73 1.37
N MET A 90 4.55 5.99 0.11
CA MET A 90 4.41 5.03 -0.98
C MET A 90 5.76 4.70 -1.62
N LEU A 91 6.01 3.41 -1.84
CA LEU A 91 7.19 2.88 -2.53
C LEU A 91 6.77 1.71 -3.42
N GLY A 92 6.95 1.81 -4.73
CA GLY A 92 6.61 0.77 -5.71
C GLY A 92 7.70 -0.26 -5.97
N PHE A 93 8.93 -0.04 -5.48
CA PHE A 93 10.14 -0.81 -5.78
C PHE A 93 10.55 -0.77 -7.25
N THR A 94 10.43 -1.88 -7.97
CA THR A 94 10.85 -1.99 -9.37
C THR A 94 9.64 -2.08 -10.27
N GLY A 95 9.71 -1.50 -11.45
CA GLY A 95 8.54 -1.33 -12.30
C GLY A 95 8.42 0.13 -12.71
N ASN A 96 7.52 0.42 -13.62
CA ASN A 96 7.14 1.80 -13.91
C ASN A 96 5.82 2.04 -13.21
N ASP A 97 5.89 2.57 -12.00
CA ASP A 97 4.77 2.67 -11.09
C ASP A 97 3.98 3.97 -11.29
N ILE A 98 2.72 3.95 -10.89
CA ILE A 98 1.85 5.13 -10.88
C ILE A 98 1.42 5.41 -9.45
N TYR A 99 1.77 6.59 -8.94
CA TYR A 99 1.40 7.04 -7.60
C TYR A 99 0.35 8.15 -7.69
N THR A 100 -0.71 8.03 -6.90
CA THR A 100 -1.67 9.13 -6.70
C THR A 100 -1.27 9.91 -5.45
N VAL A 101 -1.08 11.22 -5.60
CA VAL A 101 -0.75 12.13 -4.49
C VAL A 101 -1.86 13.17 -4.38
N ASP A 102 -2.57 13.15 -3.26
CA ASP A 102 -3.70 14.04 -3.00
C ASP A 102 -3.57 14.84 -1.69
N ASN A 103 -2.62 14.47 -0.84
CA ASN A 103 -2.29 15.17 0.38
C ASN A 103 -0.88 15.77 0.31
N ALA A 104 -0.72 16.99 0.83
CA ALA A 104 0.59 17.64 0.90
C ALA A 104 1.58 16.91 1.84
N GLY A 105 1.07 16.03 2.70
CA GLY A 105 1.86 15.14 3.56
C GLY A 105 2.36 13.88 2.87
N ASP A 106 1.83 13.53 1.69
CA ASP A 106 2.21 12.32 0.96
C ASP A 106 3.68 12.34 0.55
N ARG A 107 4.28 11.16 0.51
CA ARG A 107 5.66 10.93 0.12
C ARG A 107 5.72 9.75 -0.83
N VAL A 108 6.33 9.98 -1.99
CA VAL A 108 6.71 8.94 -2.94
C VAL A 108 8.22 8.79 -2.85
N THR A 109 8.70 7.58 -2.61
CA THR A 109 10.13 7.27 -2.59
C THR A 109 10.49 6.46 -3.82
N GLU A 110 11.48 6.94 -4.58
CA GLU A 110 12.03 6.22 -5.73
C GLU A 110 13.37 5.57 -5.36
N ILE A 111 13.61 4.36 -5.85
CA ILE A 111 14.85 3.61 -5.56
C ILE A 111 15.76 3.53 -6.80
N GLU A 112 17.04 3.27 -6.56
CA GLU A 112 17.99 3.03 -7.64
C GLU A 112 17.54 1.83 -8.50
N ASN A 113 17.45 2.03 -9.82
CA ASN A 113 16.93 1.06 -10.77
C ASN A 113 15.46 0.64 -10.52
N GLY A 114 14.65 1.51 -9.88
CA GLY A 114 13.21 1.28 -9.70
C GLY A 114 12.48 1.24 -11.04
N GLY A 115 12.68 2.25 -11.87
CA GLY A 115 12.09 2.31 -13.22
C GLY A 115 11.86 3.75 -13.63
N PHE A 116 10.82 3.98 -14.42
CA PHE A 116 10.33 5.32 -14.77
C PHE A 116 8.92 5.49 -14.25
N ASP A 117 8.81 6.14 -13.10
CA ASP A 117 7.56 6.27 -12.38
C ASP A 117 6.78 7.53 -12.80
N THR A 118 5.47 7.49 -12.55
CA THR A 118 4.54 8.60 -12.80
C THR A 118 3.84 9.00 -11.50
N VAL A 119 3.92 10.29 -11.16
CA VAL A 119 3.14 10.86 -10.05
C VAL A 119 1.97 11.66 -10.59
N LEU A 120 0.76 11.25 -10.23
CA LEU A 120 -0.50 11.93 -10.49
C LEU A 120 -0.85 12.78 -9.25
N SER A 121 -0.39 14.02 -9.24
CA SER A 121 -0.60 14.92 -8.11
C SER A 121 -1.77 15.88 -8.33
N SER A 122 -2.67 15.97 -7.34
CA SER A 122 -3.68 17.04 -7.25
C SER A 122 -3.26 18.20 -6.34
N VAL A 123 -2.13 18.05 -5.64
CA VAL A 123 -1.50 19.06 -4.79
C VAL A 123 -0.13 19.49 -5.32
N SER A 124 0.48 20.49 -4.68
CA SER A 124 1.90 20.78 -4.93
C SER A 124 2.76 19.67 -4.32
N PHE A 125 3.50 18.95 -5.14
CA PHE A 125 4.32 17.82 -4.74
C PHE A 125 5.75 17.98 -5.23
N THR A 126 6.71 17.54 -4.42
CA THR A 126 8.14 17.48 -4.76
C THR A 126 8.58 16.04 -4.61
N LEU A 127 9.14 15.45 -5.67
CA LEU A 127 9.80 14.16 -5.55
C LEU A 127 11.02 14.29 -4.62
N GLY A 128 11.17 13.33 -3.71
CA GLY A 128 12.22 13.28 -2.69
C GLY A 128 13.16 12.11 -2.89
#